data_AF-A0A5C4RCZ9-F1
#
_entry.id   AF-A0A5C4RCZ9-F1
#
_cell.length_a   1.000
_cell.length_b   1.000
_cell.length_c   1.000
_cell.angle_alpha   90.00
_cell.angle_beta   90.00
_cell.angle_gamma   90.00
#
_symmetry.space_group_name_H-M   'P 1'
#
loop_
_entity.id
_entity.type
_entity.pdbx_description
1 polymer ?
#
loop_
_entity_poly.entity_id
_entity_poly.type
_entity_poly.pdbx_seq_one_letter_code
_entity_poly.pdbx_strand_id
1 'polypeptide(L)'
;MAKKEKRPHHDALFKHFLTQPETAREFLSLYLPEEIQSLCDLATLKLEPGSFVDRHLRQLHSDVLYSVETVQGPGYIYCLIEHQSTPDPLMAWRLMYYAMSAMAAHLKKGHTELPLVAPLLFYHGEVRPYPYSNRWLDCFTLPEQAARLYRQAFPLVDVSVLSDEEILTHKGVALME
;
A
#
# COMPACT_ATOMS: atom_id res chain seq x y z
N MET A 1 17.15 36.23 -1.75
CA MET A 1 16.26 35.16 -1.27
C MET A 1 15.28 34.83 -2.40
N ALA A 2 15.47 33.71 -3.10
CA ALA A 2 14.61 33.33 -4.22
C ALA A 2 13.29 32.78 -3.68
N LYS A 3 12.17 33.38 -4.08
CA LYS A 3 10.82 32.90 -3.83
C LYS A 3 10.66 31.55 -4.54
N LYS A 4 10.48 30.47 -3.79
CA LYS A 4 10.03 29.18 -4.33
C LYS A 4 8.64 29.38 -4.93
N GLU A 5 8.53 29.43 -6.25
CA GLU A 5 7.25 29.28 -6.93
C GLU A 5 6.70 27.89 -6.61
N LYS A 6 5.73 27.82 -5.70
CA LYS A 6 4.87 26.63 -5.62
C LYS A 6 4.19 26.51 -6.99
N ARG A 7 4.24 25.31 -7.59
CA ARG A 7 3.52 24.95 -8.81
C ARG A 7 2.21 24.19 -8.48
N PRO A 8 1.19 24.80 -7.83
CA PRO A 8 -0.05 24.11 -7.47
C PRO A 8 -0.89 23.68 -8.67
N HIS A 9 -0.62 24.23 -9.86
CA HIS A 9 -1.35 23.88 -11.08
C HIS A 9 -1.12 22.43 -11.52
N HIS A 10 0.10 21.90 -11.42
CA HIS A 10 0.38 20.54 -11.90
C HIS A 10 -0.17 19.46 -10.97
N ASP A 11 -0.07 19.65 -9.65
CA ASP A 11 -0.60 18.70 -8.66
C ASP A 11 -2.14 18.57 -8.78
N ALA A 12 -2.85 19.68 -8.92
CA ALA A 12 -4.31 19.69 -9.05
C ALA A 12 -4.77 19.10 -10.40
N LEU A 13 -4.07 19.42 -11.50
CA LEU A 13 -4.35 18.86 -12.81
C LEU A 13 -4.09 17.34 -12.83
N PHE A 14 -3.01 16.89 -12.21
CA PHE A 14 -2.69 15.48 -12.13
C PHE A 14 -3.78 14.69 -11.40
N LYS A 15 -4.20 15.17 -10.22
CA LYS A 15 -5.32 14.57 -9.48
C LYS A 15 -6.58 14.52 -10.32
N HIS A 16 -6.90 15.61 -11.03
CA HIS A 16 -8.06 15.65 -11.91
C HIS A 16 -7.99 14.57 -13.01
N PHE A 17 -6.84 14.43 -13.67
CA PHE A 17 -6.67 13.43 -14.73
C PHE A 17 -6.75 12.00 -14.20
N LEU A 18 -6.11 11.71 -13.07
CA LEU A 18 -6.16 10.36 -12.51
C LEU A 18 -7.51 9.99 -11.91
N THR A 19 -8.41 10.94 -11.65
CA THR A 19 -9.81 10.60 -11.32
C THR A 19 -10.66 10.25 -12.54
N GLN A 20 -10.18 10.53 -13.76
CA GLN A 20 -10.86 10.13 -14.98
C GLN A 20 -10.58 8.64 -15.27
N PRO A 21 -11.61 7.77 -15.32
CA PRO A 21 -11.40 6.33 -15.50
C PRO A 21 -10.57 5.96 -16.73
N GLU A 22 -10.70 6.72 -17.83
CA GLU A 22 -10.06 6.34 -19.09
C GLU A 22 -8.55 6.65 -19.04
N THR A 23 -8.19 7.80 -18.47
CA THR A 23 -6.80 8.16 -18.21
C THR A 23 -6.17 7.24 -17.18
N ALA A 24 -6.91 6.88 -16.13
CA ALA A 24 -6.43 5.90 -15.15
C ALA A 24 -6.23 4.52 -15.78
N ARG A 25 -7.13 4.07 -16.66
CA ARG A 25 -7.01 2.78 -17.35
C ARG A 25 -5.76 2.73 -18.22
N GLU A 26 -5.52 3.77 -19.00
CA GLU A 26 -4.31 3.89 -19.84
C GLU A 26 -3.04 3.98 -18.98
N PHE A 27 -3.08 4.74 -17.89
CA PHE A 27 -1.97 4.82 -16.94
C PHE A 27 -1.64 3.45 -16.35
N LEU A 28 -2.65 2.75 -15.85
CA LEU A 28 -2.49 1.43 -15.25
C LEU A 28 -2.07 0.40 -16.30
N SER A 29 -2.53 0.49 -17.55
CA SER A 29 -2.10 -0.45 -18.60
C SER A 29 -0.64 -0.27 -19.02
N LEU A 30 -0.07 0.91 -18.81
CA LEU A 30 1.33 1.21 -19.13
C LEU A 30 2.28 0.92 -17.97
N TYR A 31 1.83 1.10 -16.73
CA TYR A 31 2.73 1.18 -15.56
C TYR A 31 2.46 0.16 -14.46
N LEU A 32 1.38 -0.64 -14.51
CA LEU A 32 1.30 -1.78 -13.59
C LEU A 32 2.42 -2.79 -13.91
N PRO A 33 2.99 -3.46 -12.90
CA PRO A 33 3.79 -4.66 -13.14
C PRO A 33 2.97 -5.71 -13.89
N GLU A 34 3.58 -6.35 -14.90
CA GLU A 34 2.93 -7.35 -15.77
C GLU A 34 2.24 -8.48 -14.97
N GLU A 35 2.89 -8.93 -13.89
CA GLU A 35 2.38 -9.96 -12.99
C GLU A 35 1.03 -9.57 -12.34
N ILE A 36 0.81 -8.29 -12.05
CA ILE A 36 -0.46 -7.80 -11.50
C ILE A 36 -1.41 -7.44 -12.64
N GLN A 37 -0.91 -6.84 -13.72
CA GLN A 37 -1.73 -6.42 -14.85
C GLN A 37 -2.47 -7.59 -15.48
N SER A 38 -1.80 -8.73 -15.64
CA SER A 38 -2.37 -9.96 -16.19
C SER A 38 -3.53 -10.54 -15.37
N LEU A 39 -3.69 -10.11 -14.11
CA LEU A 39 -4.78 -10.51 -13.23
C LEU A 39 -5.98 -9.57 -13.31
N CYS A 40 -5.82 -8.35 -13.84
CA CYS A 40 -6.83 -7.28 -13.81
C CYS A 40 -7.72 -7.28 -15.06
N ASP A 41 -9.04 -7.25 -14.89
CA ASP A 41 -9.95 -6.80 -15.95
C ASP A 41 -10.10 -5.27 -15.92
N LEU A 42 -9.18 -4.57 -16.60
CA LEU A 42 -9.16 -3.11 -16.62
C LEU A 42 -10.44 -2.46 -17.19
N ALA A 43 -11.34 -3.21 -17.83
CA ALA A 43 -12.65 -2.69 -18.24
C ALA A 43 -13.58 -2.43 -17.05
N THR A 44 -13.38 -3.13 -15.93
CA THR A 44 -14.19 -2.98 -14.70
C THR A 44 -13.63 -1.92 -13.74
N LEU A 45 -12.64 -1.15 -14.18
CA LEU A 45 -11.94 -0.17 -13.34
C LEU A 45 -12.93 0.84 -12.73
N LYS A 46 -12.97 0.89 -11.39
CA LYS A 46 -13.92 1.72 -10.65
C LYS A 46 -13.19 2.58 -9.62
N LEU A 47 -13.41 3.90 -9.71
CA LEU A 47 -12.85 4.83 -8.73
C LEU A 47 -13.54 4.61 -7.39
N GLU A 48 -12.76 4.25 -6.36
CA GLU A 48 -13.29 4.12 -5.02
C GLU A 48 -13.43 5.49 -4.37
N PRO A 49 -14.57 5.79 -3.72
CA PRO A 49 -14.77 7.08 -3.07
C PRO A 49 -13.65 7.35 -2.05
N GLY A 50 -13.26 8.60 -1.84
CA GLY A 50 -12.32 8.93 -0.75
C GLY A 50 -12.83 8.51 0.66
N SER A 51 -14.13 8.26 0.81
CA SER A 51 -14.75 7.68 2.02
C SER A 51 -14.74 6.14 2.06
N PHE A 52 -14.28 5.47 1.00
CA PHE A 52 -14.13 4.01 0.92
C PHE A 52 -13.32 3.49 2.10
N VAL A 53 -12.36 4.30 2.53
CA VAL A 53 -11.69 4.12 3.78
C VAL A 53 -12.11 5.23 4.71
N ASP A 54 -12.38 4.84 5.94
CA ASP A 54 -12.66 5.65 7.13
C ASP A 54 -11.95 7.02 7.14
N ARG A 55 -12.37 7.93 8.02
CA ARG A 55 -11.79 9.28 8.21
C ARG A 55 -10.25 9.32 8.20
N HIS A 56 -9.62 8.21 8.61
CA HIS A 56 -8.21 7.93 8.50
C HIS A 56 -7.66 8.08 7.06
N LEU A 57 -8.11 7.34 6.04
CA LEU A 57 -7.46 7.46 4.71
C LEU A 57 -7.77 8.78 3.99
N ARG A 58 -8.91 9.41 4.33
CA ARG A 58 -9.19 10.82 3.99
C ARG A 58 -8.14 11.78 4.55
N GLN A 59 -7.62 11.52 5.75
CA GLN A 59 -6.54 12.29 6.38
C GLN A 59 -5.15 11.83 5.90
N LEU A 60 -5.02 10.59 5.44
CA LEU A 60 -3.75 9.97 5.11
C LEU A 60 -3.37 10.12 3.63
N HIS A 61 -3.85 11.16 2.94
CA HIS A 61 -3.22 11.68 1.71
C HIS A 61 -3.05 10.74 0.50
N SER A 62 -3.68 9.56 0.38
CA SER A 62 -3.60 8.80 -0.88
C SER A 62 -4.36 9.56 -1.97
N ASP A 63 -3.72 9.82 -3.10
CA ASP A 63 -4.35 10.66 -4.13
C ASP A 63 -5.52 9.97 -4.86
N VAL A 64 -5.35 8.70 -5.25
CA VAL A 64 -6.38 7.96 -5.99
C VAL A 64 -6.36 6.46 -5.63
N LEU A 65 -7.54 5.87 -5.44
CA LEU A 65 -7.73 4.43 -5.24
C LEU A 65 -8.77 3.89 -6.24
N TYR A 66 -8.38 2.90 -7.02
CA TYR A 66 -9.28 2.17 -7.91
C TYR A 66 -9.47 0.74 -7.44
N SER A 67 -10.66 0.19 -7.63
CA SER A 67 -10.89 -1.26 -7.62
C SER A 67 -10.96 -1.78 -9.06
N VAL A 68 -10.49 -3.01 -9.25
CA VAL A 68 -10.59 -3.74 -10.51
C VAL A 68 -10.89 -5.21 -10.20
N GLU A 69 -11.78 -5.81 -10.99
CA GLU A 69 -12.13 -7.23 -10.86
C GLU A 69 -10.99 -8.08 -11.42
N THR A 70 -10.88 -9.31 -10.93
CA THR A 70 -9.87 -10.24 -11.45
C THR A 70 -10.40 -11.07 -12.61
N VAL A 71 -9.54 -11.37 -13.58
CA VAL A 71 -9.88 -12.30 -14.67
C VAL A 71 -9.93 -13.77 -14.22
N GLN A 72 -9.45 -14.07 -13.00
CA GLN A 72 -9.35 -15.43 -12.46
C GLN A 72 -10.57 -15.85 -11.62
N GLY A 73 -11.53 -14.96 -11.39
CA GLY A 73 -12.73 -15.25 -10.63
C GLY A 73 -13.16 -14.10 -9.70
N PRO A 74 -14.04 -14.38 -8.72
CA PRO A 74 -14.52 -13.38 -7.80
C PRO A 74 -13.37 -12.88 -6.92
N GLY A 75 -13.05 -11.59 -7.04
CA GLY A 75 -11.96 -10.97 -6.31
C GLY A 75 -11.72 -9.54 -6.80
N TYR A 76 -11.04 -8.74 -5.98
CA TYR A 76 -10.67 -7.37 -6.32
C TYR A 76 -9.18 -7.13 -6.10
N ILE A 77 -8.57 -6.45 -7.07
CA ILE A 77 -7.27 -5.80 -6.89
C ILE A 77 -7.55 -4.31 -6.69
N TYR A 78 -6.89 -3.70 -5.72
CA TYR A 78 -6.89 -2.24 -5.58
C TYR A 78 -5.62 -1.64 -6.19
N CYS A 79 -5.78 -0.67 -7.08
CA CYS A 79 -4.68 0.13 -7.60
C CYS A 79 -4.63 1.45 -6.84
N LEU A 80 -3.58 1.63 -6.03
CA LEU A 80 -3.36 2.83 -5.26
C LEU A 80 -2.33 3.70 -5.98
N ILE A 81 -2.69 4.95 -6.30
CA ILE A 81 -1.80 5.86 -7.02
C ILE A 81 -1.55 7.10 -6.16
N GLU A 82 -0.28 7.38 -5.91
CA GLU A 82 0.19 8.54 -5.17
C GLU A 82 0.95 9.50 -6.10
N HIS A 83 0.64 10.78 -6.05
CA HIS A 83 1.40 11.83 -6.71
C HIS A 83 2.41 12.47 -5.76
N GLN A 84 3.62 12.70 -6.27
CA GLN A 84 4.64 13.42 -5.51
C GLN A 84 5.47 14.35 -6.38
N SER A 85 5.52 15.64 -6.01
CA SER A 85 6.39 16.64 -6.65
C SER A 85 7.68 16.94 -5.86
N THR A 86 7.67 16.74 -4.54
CA THR A 86 8.86 16.90 -3.68
C THR A 86 9.24 15.53 -3.13
N PRO A 87 10.45 15.00 -3.38
CA PRO A 87 10.82 13.64 -2.97
C PRO A 87 10.84 13.50 -1.43
N ASP A 88 10.49 12.30 -0.93
CA ASP A 88 10.31 11.99 0.50
C ASP A 88 11.07 10.68 0.81
N PRO A 89 12.03 10.69 1.74
CA PRO A 89 12.78 9.48 2.10
C PRO A 89 11.92 8.31 2.58
N LEU A 90 10.72 8.58 3.09
CA LEU A 90 9.80 7.57 3.65
C LEU A 90 8.60 7.29 2.73
N MET A 91 8.64 7.70 1.47
CA MET A 91 7.52 7.49 0.54
C MET A 91 7.14 6.02 0.39
N ALA A 92 8.12 5.12 0.29
CA ALA A 92 7.83 3.69 0.14
C ALA A 92 7.11 3.12 1.37
N TRP A 93 7.50 3.54 2.59
CA TRP A 93 6.76 3.23 3.82
C TRP A 93 5.33 3.76 3.77
N ARG A 94 5.17 5.01 3.32
CA ARG A 94 3.87 5.67 3.24
C ARG A 94 2.90 4.94 2.30
N LEU A 95 3.38 4.52 1.13
CA LEU A 95 2.62 3.70 0.18
C LEU A 95 2.17 2.36 0.80
N MET A 96 3.07 1.68 1.52
CA MET A 96 2.74 0.41 2.19
C MET A 96 1.69 0.63 3.28
N TYR A 97 1.81 1.71 4.04
CA TYR A 97 0.83 2.08 5.04
C TYR A 97 -0.56 2.34 4.42
N TYR A 98 -0.62 3.01 3.27
CA TYR A 98 -1.89 3.20 2.56
C TYR A 98 -2.47 1.89 2.03
N ALA A 99 -1.61 1.01 1.49
CA ALA A 99 -2.02 -0.31 1.02
C ALA A 99 -2.65 -1.14 2.14
N MET A 100 -1.99 -1.21 3.31
CA MET A 100 -2.54 -1.88 4.49
C MET A 100 -3.83 -1.24 5.00
N SER A 101 -3.96 0.09 4.87
CA SER A 101 -5.18 0.81 5.25
C SER A 101 -6.35 0.47 4.31
N ALA A 102 -6.10 0.35 3.01
CA ALA A 102 -7.09 -0.08 2.02
C ALA A 102 -7.52 -1.55 2.26
N MET A 103 -6.56 -2.43 2.57
CA MET A 103 -6.81 -3.81 2.98
C MET A 103 -7.70 -3.89 4.23
N ALA A 104 -7.38 -3.13 5.28
CA ALA A 104 -8.19 -3.08 6.50
C ALA A 104 -9.60 -2.55 6.24
N ALA A 105 -9.74 -1.55 5.36
CA ALA A 105 -11.04 -1.02 4.96
C ALA A 105 -11.89 -2.06 4.21
N HIS A 106 -11.26 -2.87 3.36
CA HIS A 106 -11.91 -3.97 2.67
C HIS A 106 -12.53 -4.96 3.67
N LEU A 107 -11.76 -5.41 4.66
CA LEU A 107 -12.25 -6.32 5.70
C LEU A 107 -13.40 -5.69 6.52
N LYS A 108 -13.31 -4.39 6.86
CA LYS A 108 -14.38 -3.67 7.58
C LYS A 108 -15.71 -3.65 6.83
N LYS A 109 -15.75 -3.89 5.52
CA LYS A 109 -16.98 -3.98 4.72
C LYS A 109 -17.66 -5.35 4.78
N GLY A 110 -17.10 -6.30 5.53
CA GLY A 110 -17.64 -7.65 5.66
C GLY A 110 -17.01 -8.66 4.69
N HIS A 111 -15.98 -8.26 3.93
CA HIS A 111 -15.17 -9.21 3.19
C HIS A 111 -14.31 -10.02 4.17
N THR A 112 -14.14 -11.31 3.88
CA THR A 112 -13.43 -12.26 4.75
C THR A 112 -11.98 -12.51 4.32
N GLU A 113 -11.60 -12.03 3.15
CA GLU A 113 -10.27 -12.22 2.55
C GLU A 113 -9.63 -10.86 2.24
N LEU A 114 -8.30 -10.85 2.19
CA LEU A 114 -7.54 -9.65 1.84
C LEU A 114 -7.50 -9.45 0.32
N PRO A 115 -7.67 -8.22 -0.17
CA PRO A 115 -7.42 -7.91 -1.57
C PRO A 115 -5.92 -7.74 -1.80
N LEU A 116 -5.46 -7.95 -3.04
CA LEU A 116 -4.16 -7.42 -3.44
C LEU A 116 -4.29 -5.90 -3.58
N VAL A 117 -3.29 -5.16 -3.11
CA VAL A 117 -3.19 -3.71 -3.32
C VAL A 117 -1.86 -3.41 -4.00
N ALA A 118 -1.93 -2.85 -5.20
CA ALA A 118 -0.79 -2.44 -6.00
C ALA A 118 -0.54 -0.94 -5.83
N PRO A 119 0.48 -0.53 -5.04
CA PRO A 119 0.86 0.87 -4.91
C PRO A 119 1.71 1.32 -6.11
N LEU A 120 1.37 2.47 -6.68
CA LEU A 120 2.13 3.15 -7.73
C LEU A 120 2.49 4.57 -7.26
N LEU A 121 3.77 4.91 -7.37
CA LEU A 121 4.25 6.27 -7.16
C LEU A 121 4.41 6.98 -8.50
N PHE A 122 3.62 8.02 -8.72
CA PHE A 122 3.86 8.97 -9.79
C PHE A 122 4.68 10.14 -9.27
N TYR A 123 5.93 10.24 -9.70
CA TYR A 123 6.83 11.30 -9.30
C TYR A 123 7.05 12.33 -10.42
N HIS A 124 6.76 13.59 -10.13
CA HIS A 124 7.02 14.72 -11.02
C HIS A 124 7.69 15.87 -10.26
N GLY A 125 8.95 15.68 -9.87
CA GLY A 125 9.72 16.70 -9.16
C GLY A 125 10.90 17.29 -9.94
N GLU A 126 11.58 18.24 -9.31
CA GLU A 126 12.78 18.88 -9.84
C GLU A 126 14.04 18.01 -9.66
N VAL A 127 14.09 17.21 -8.59
CA VAL A 127 15.20 16.28 -8.33
C VAL A 127 15.06 15.06 -9.23
N ARG A 128 16.02 14.85 -10.14
CA ARG A 128 15.95 13.76 -11.13
C ARG A 128 17.30 13.05 -11.23
N PRO A 129 17.33 11.70 -11.19
CA PRO A 129 16.21 10.79 -10.98
C PRO A 129 15.63 10.87 -9.55
N TYR A 130 14.51 10.17 -9.30
CA TYR A 130 13.95 10.08 -7.94
C TYR A 130 15.02 9.53 -6.97
N PRO A 131 15.31 10.21 -5.84
CA PRO A 131 16.53 9.93 -5.08
C PRO A 131 16.39 8.85 -4.00
N TYR A 132 15.19 8.32 -3.76
CA TYR A 132 14.92 7.40 -2.64
C TYR A 132 14.45 6.02 -3.11
N SER A 133 14.60 5.01 -2.26
CA SER A 133 14.15 3.65 -2.56
C SER A 133 12.62 3.58 -2.61
N ASN A 134 12.11 2.81 -3.58
CA ASN A 134 10.69 2.45 -3.67
C ASN A 134 10.35 1.16 -2.92
N ARG A 135 11.32 0.54 -2.23
CA ARG A 135 11.12 -0.65 -1.41
C ARG A 135 10.97 -0.23 0.06
N TRP A 136 9.78 -0.41 0.62
CA TRP A 136 9.46 0.03 1.99
C TRP A 136 10.36 -0.59 3.08
N LEU A 137 10.89 -1.80 2.84
CA LEU A 137 11.83 -2.46 3.76
C LEU A 137 13.17 -1.72 3.89
N ASP A 138 13.52 -0.89 2.90
CA ASP A 138 14.75 -0.08 2.96
C ASP A 138 14.57 1.15 3.87
N CYS A 139 13.34 1.45 4.33
CA CYS A 139 13.08 2.50 5.30
C CYS A 139 13.45 2.12 6.75
N PHE A 140 13.79 0.86 7.02
CA PHE A 140 14.23 0.41 8.34
C PHE A 140 15.71 0.71 8.56
N THR A 141 16.10 0.91 9.83
CA THR A 141 17.52 0.99 10.22
C THR A 141 18.26 -0.32 9.99
N LEU A 142 17.54 -1.45 9.92
CA LEU A 142 18.04 -2.81 9.71
C LEU A 142 17.26 -3.52 8.57
N PRO A 143 17.50 -3.17 7.29
CA PRO A 143 16.68 -3.66 6.16
C PRO A 143 16.70 -5.17 5.94
N GLU A 144 17.83 -5.84 6.21
CA GLU A 144 17.95 -7.29 6.04
C GLU A 144 17.13 -8.05 7.09
N GLN A 145 17.16 -7.59 8.34
CA GLN A 145 16.38 -8.14 9.44
C GLN A 145 14.88 -7.88 9.20
N ALA A 146 14.51 -6.68 8.75
CA ALA A 146 13.13 -6.38 8.37
C ALA A 146 12.65 -7.30 7.23
N ALA A 147 13.48 -7.54 6.21
CA ALA A 147 13.12 -8.44 5.12
C ALA A 147 12.92 -9.88 5.59
N ARG A 148 13.76 -10.38 6.51
CA ARG A 148 13.59 -11.71 7.11
C ARG A 148 12.31 -11.80 7.93
N LEU A 149 12.01 -10.78 8.73
CA LEU A 149 10.85 -10.75 9.61
C LEU A 149 9.53 -10.66 8.83
N TYR A 150 9.45 -9.80 7.81
CA TYR A 150 8.18 -9.50 7.13
C TYR A 150 7.93 -10.32 5.85
N ARG A 151 8.89 -11.14 5.40
CA ARG A 151 8.70 -12.05 4.25
C ARG A 151 8.55 -13.52 4.66
N GLN A 152 8.53 -13.82 5.95
CA GLN A 152 8.40 -15.17 6.48
C GLN A 152 7.15 -15.26 7.36
N ALA A 153 6.75 -16.49 7.69
CA ALA A 153 5.71 -16.70 8.69
C ALA A 153 6.13 -16.04 10.02
N PHE A 154 5.17 -15.39 10.68
CA PHE A 154 5.44 -14.81 11.99
C PHE A 154 5.70 -15.92 13.03
N PRO A 155 6.59 -15.67 14.00
CA PRO A 155 6.79 -16.62 15.08
C PRO A 155 5.50 -16.80 15.87
N LEU A 156 5.00 -18.03 15.93
CA LEU A 156 3.89 -18.43 16.77
C LEU A 156 4.45 -19.06 18.04
N VAL A 157 4.10 -18.50 19.19
CA VAL A 157 4.33 -19.13 20.49
C VAL A 157 2.99 -19.74 20.91
N ASP A 158 2.79 -21.01 20.56
CA ASP A 158 1.62 -21.78 20.97
C ASP A 158 1.94 -22.51 22.28
N VAL A 159 1.48 -21.95 23.39
CA VAL A 159 1.68 -22.56 24.71
C VAL A 159 0.78 -23.78 24.95
N SER A 160 -0.32 -23.89 24.21
CA SER A 160 -1.29 -24.99 24.37
C SER A 160 -0.74 -26.36 23.95
N VAL A 161 0.38 -26.37 23.23
CA VAL A 161 1.08 -27.60 22.82
C VAL A 161 2.29 -27.93 23.71
N LEU A 162 2.61 -27.08 24.69
CA LEU A 162 3.68 -27.32 25.65
C LEU A 162 3.15 -28.17 26.81
N SER A 163 4.01 -29.02 27.35
CA SER A 163 3.73 -29.71 28.62
C SER A 163 3.94 -28.77 29.81
N ASP A 164 3.27 -29.05 30.94
CA ASP A 164 3.46 -28.32 32.20
C ASP A 164 4.94 -28.24 32.62
N GLU A 165 5.72 -29.30 32.38
CA GLU A 165 7.16 -29.33 32.67
C GLU A 165 7.95 -28.34 31.81
N GLU A 166 7.64 -28.25 30.52
CA GLU A 166 8.28 -27.29 29.60
C GLU A 166 7.92 -25.84 29.96
N ILE A 167 6.66 -25.60 30.31
CA ILE A 167 6.17 -24.28 30.78
C ILE A 167 6.93 -23.86 32.05
N LEU A 168 7.12 -24.77 33.01
CA LEU A 168 7.84 -24.50 34.26
C LEU A 168 9.33 -24.16 34.06
N THR A 169 9.96 -24.59 32.95
CA THR A 169 11.32 -24.16 32.61
C THR A 169 11.38 -22.70 32.14
N HIS A 170 10.25 -22.16 31.64
CA HIS A 170 10.13 -20.78 31.19
C HIS A 170 9.79 -19.86 32.38
N LYS A 171 10.79 -19.64 33.25
CA LYS A 171 10.74 -18.86 34.50
C LYS A 171 9.61 -17.83 34.64
N GLY A 172 9.45 -16.91 33.68
CA GLY A 172 8.45 -15.84 33.70
C GLY A 172 7.26 -16.00 32.74
N VAL A 173 7.33 -16.91 31.76
CA VAL A 173 6.22 -17.18 30.81
C VAL A 173 5.20 -18.14 31.46
N ALA A 174 5.65 -18.99 32.38
CA ALA A 174 4.79 -19.87 33.17
C ALA A 174 3.70 -19.13 33.99
N LEU A 175 3.85 -17.82 34.21
CA LEU A 175 2.90 -16.99 34.96
C LEU A 175 1.79 -16.38 34.09
N MET A 176 1.80 -16.64 32.77
CA MET A 176 0.80 -16.11 31.82
C MET A 176 -0.30 -17.11 31.44
N GLU A 177 -0.23 -18.35 31.97
CA GLU A 177 -1.34 -19.33 31.90
C GLU A 177 -2.35 -19.14 33.04
#